data_AF-A0A7S1RXH1-F1
#
_entry.id   AF-A0A7S1RXH1-F1
#
_cell.length_a   1.000
_cell.length_b   1.000
_cell.length_c   1.000
_cell.angle_alpha   90.00
_cell.angle_beta   90.00
_cell.angle_gamma   90.00
#
_symmetry.space_group_name_H-M   'P 1'
#
loop_
_entity.id
_entity.type
_entity.pdbx_description
1 polymer ?
#
loop_
_entity_poly.entity_id
_entity_poly.type
_entity_poly.pdbx_seq_one_letter_code
_entity_poly.pdbx_strand_id
1 'polypeptide(L)'
;AVDRCYAVFTRAWCVAEIHCAHVLGPPQRVCVETDDVFDIYADDLTVYRRLSTLTVTECEASRLQDREEIVGRIANTQEFDEQLQTVIFGNRGLLRHKFEGFGVLEAVARTALRVTKAHSGLP
;
A
#
# COMPACT_ATOMS: atom_id res chain seq x y z
N ALA A 1 -11.05 8.27 8.26
CA ALA A 1 -11.38 8.71 6.89
C ALA A 1 -10.07 8.98 6.17
N VAL A 2 -9.94 8.57 4.91
CA VAL A 2 -8.81 8.92 4.05
C VAL A 2 -9.20 10.07 3.12
N ASP A 3 -8.23 10.89 2.75
CA ASP A 3 -8.43 11.97 1.79
C ASP A 3 -8.63 11.42 0.37
N ARG A 4 -9.19 12.24 -0.54
CA ARG A 4 -9.43 11.86 -1.95
C ARG A 4 -8.16 11.43 -2.69
N CYS A 5 -7.00 11.90 -2.26
CA CYS A 5 -5.72 11.56 -2.87
C CYS A 5 -5.03 10.37 -2.21
N TYR A 6 -5.65 9.75 -1.19
CA TYR A 6 -5.11 8.61 -0.46
C TYR A 6 -3.71 8.88 0.14
N ALA A 7 -3.42 10.15 0.46
CA ALA A 7 -2.11 10.60 0.94
C ALA A 7 -1.73 9.97 2.29
N VAL A 8 -2.70 9.50 3.08
CA VAL A 8 -2.43 8.72 4.30
C VAL A 8 -1.54 7.50 4.03
N PHE A 9 -1.71 6.85 2.89
CA PHE A 9 -0.89 5.70 2.52
C PHE A 9 0.50 6.09 2.02
N THR A 10 0.73 7.34 1.63
CA THR A 10 2.05 7.79 1.16
C THR A 10 2.86 8.48 2.24
N ARG A 11 2.38 8.60 3.48
CA ARG A 11 3.11 9.26 4.57
C ARG A 11 3.81 8.23 5.44
N ALA A 12 5.12 8.40 5.63
CA ALA A 12 5.97 7.40 6.29
C ALA A 12 5.47 7.06 7.70
N TRP A 13 5.08 8.08 8.47
CA TRP A 13 4.55 7.90 9.82
C TRP A 13 3.20 7.16 9.83
N CYS A 14 2.28 7.56 8.95
CA CYS A 14 0.96 6.92 8.85
C CYS A 14 1.07 5.46 8.43
N VAL A 15 1.96 5.15 7.50
CA VAL A 15 2.24 3.79 7.05
C VAL A 15 2.81 2.93 8.19
N ALA A 16 3.77 3.47 8.95
CA ALA A 16 4.31 2.79 10.12
C ALA A 16 3.23 2.52 11.20
N GLU A 17 2.33 3.48 11.45
CA GLU A 17 1.22 3.32 12.39
C GLU A 17 0.21 2.26 11.92
N ILE A 18 -0.17 2.28 10.63
CA ILE A 18 -1.07 1.29 10.04
C ILE A 18 -0.50 -0.12 10.19
N HIS A 19 0.80 -0.28 9.88
CA HIS A 19 1.51 -1.54 10.05
C HIS A 19 1.54 -1.99 11.52
N CYS A 20 1.98 -1.12 12.43
CA CYS A 20 2.01 -1.42 13.87
C CYS A 20 0.63 -1.82 14.41
N ALA A 21 -0.41 -1.08 14.05
CA ALA A 21 -1.76 -1.39 14.47
C ALA A 21 -2.28 -2.69 13.83
N HIS A 22 -1.74 -3.14 12.70
CA HIS A 22 -2.09 -4.43 12.13
C HIS A 22 -1.45 -5.57 12.93
N VAL A 23 -0.16 -5.41 13.26
CA VAL A 23 0.60 -6.36 14.09
C VAL A 23 -0.01 -6.51 15.49
N LEU A 24 -0.46 -5.41 16.10
CA LEU A 24 -1.03 -5.41 17.45
C LEU A 24 -2.50 -5.88 17.51
N GLY A 25 -3.16 -6.03 16.35
CA GLY A 25 -4.53 -6.54 16.26
C GLY A 25 -5.72 -5.64 16.64
N PRO A 26 -5.63 -4.32 16.95
CA PRO A 26 -6.83 -3.50 17.06
C PRO A 26 -7.64 -3.47 15.75
N PRO A 27 -8.98 -3.37 15.80
CA PRO A 27 -9.79 -3.26 14.60
C PRO A 27 -9.49 -1.98 13.82
N GLN A 28 -9.06 -2.13 12.56
CA GLN A 28 -8.88 -1.00 11.65
C GLN A 28 -10.07 -0.88 10.69
N ARG A 29 -10.55 0.35 10.46
CA ARG A 29 -11.60 0.66 9.48
C ARG A 29 -11.21 1.87 8.67
N VAL A 30 -11.22 1.74 7.35
CA VAL A 30 -11.02 2.85 6.42
C VAL A 30 -12.38 3.29 5.89
N CYS A 31 -12.60 4.61 5.91
CA CYS A 31 -13.74 5.25 5.26
C CYS A 31 -13.21 6.03 4.07
N VAL A 32 -13.66 5.66 2.89
CA VAL A 32 -13.39 6.32 1.60
C VAL A 32 -14.63 7.13 1.22
N GLU A 33 -14.44 8.24 0.51
CA GLU A 33 -15.54 9.12 0.13
C GLU A 33 -16.40 8.54 -0.99
N THR A 34 -15.77 7.89 -1.97
CA THR A 34 -16.42 7.13 -3.04
C THR A 34 -15.67 5.83 -3.30
N ASP A 35 -16.39 4.83 -3.78
CA ASP A 35 -15.85 3.53 -4.19
C ASP A 35 -15.43 3.51 -5.66
N ASP A 36 -15.84 4.51 -6.46
CA ASP A 36 -15.58 4.57 -7.92
C ASP A 36 -14.08 4.53 -8.26
N VAL A 37 -13.25 5.03 -7.35
CA VAL A 37 -11.78 5.04 -7.48
C VAL A 37 -11.18 3.61 -7.41
N PHE A 38 -11.98 2.65 -6.95
CA PHE A 38 -11.68 1.23 -6.95
C PHE A 38 -12.62 0.47 -7.89
N ASP A 39 -13.16 1.10 -8.93
CA ASP A 39 -13.83 0.37 -10.01
C ASP A 39 -12.78 -0.12 -11.02
N ILE A 40 -12.74 -1.42 -11.31
CA ILE A 40 -11.84 -2.00 -12.33
C ILE A 40 -12.21 -1.59 -13.76
N TYR A 41 -13.46 -1.19 -13.97
CA TYR A 41 -13.96 -0.75 -15.26
C TYR A 41 -13.84 0.76 -15.45
N ALA A 42 -13.39 1.48 -14.40
CA ALA A 42 -13.04 2.88 -14.56
C ALA A 42 -11.77 3.01 -15.39
N ASP A 43 -11.76 4.02 -16.26
CA ASP A 43 -10.57 4.38 -17.05
C ASP A 43 -9.40 4.86 -16.17
N ASP A 44 -9.68 5.25 -14.91
CA ASP A 44 -8.68 5.76 -13.97
C ASP A 44 -8.27 4.71 -12.91
N LEU A 45 -7.13 4.06 -13.15
CA LEU A 45 -6.50 3.12 -12.21
C LEU A 45 -5.37 3.76 -11.39
N THR A 46 -5.29 5.10 -11.34
CA THR A 46 -4.16 5.82 -10.72
C THR A 46 -3.98 5.46 -9.25
N VAL A 47 -5.08 5.42 -8.49
CA VAL A 47 -5.03 5.10 -7.05
C VAL A 47 -4.63 3.64 -6.83
N TYR A 48 -5.19 2.72 -7.61
CA TYR A 48 -4.80 1.32 -7.53
C TYR A 48 -3.30 1.15 -7.79
N ARG A 49 -2.78 1.75 -8.87
CA ARG A 49 -1.33 1.71 -9.19
C ARG A 49 -0.52 2.27 -8.02
N ARG A 50 -0.86 3.47 -7.54
CA ARG A 50 -0.14 4.15 -6.44
C ARG A 50 -0.08 3.30 -5.16
N LEU A 51 -1.17 2.66 -4.79
CA LEU A 51 -1.23 1.81 -3.61
C LEU A 51 -0.50 0.47 -3.82
N SER A 52 -0.58 -0.12 -5.02
CA SER A 52 0.08 -1.40 -5.35
C SER A 52 1.60 -1.30 -5.48
N THR A 53 2.13 -0.11 -5.82
CA THR A 53 3.57 0.16 -5.92
C THR A 53 4.14 0.82 -4.67
N LEU A 54 3.36 0.89 -3.59
CA LEU A 54 3.75 1.63 -2.40
C LEU A 54 4.93 0.95 -1.69
N THR A 55 5.98 1.72 -1.43
CA THR A 55 7.12 1.32 -0.60
C THR A 55 7.33 2.34 0.51
N VAL A 56 7.62 1.86 1.72
CA VAL A 56 7.92 2.71 2.88
C VAL A 56 9.12 3.61 2.62
N THR A 57 10.04 3.15 1.77
CA THR A 57 11.22 3.92 1.42
C THR A 57 10.87 5.15 0.60
N GLU A 58 9.79 5.19 -0.18
CA GLU A 58 9.38 6.35 -1.00
C GLU A 58 8.31 7.22 -0.33
N CYS A 59 7.93 6.89 0.91
CA CYS A 59 6.90 7.63 1.61
C CYS A 59 7.36 9.06 1.99
N GLU A 60 6.43 9.99 1.89
CA GLU A 60 6.57 11.39 2.26
C GLU A 60 6.67 11.56 3.77
N ALA A 61 7.50 12.51 4.20
CA ALA A 61 7.55 13.02 5.56
C ALA A 61 7.75 14.53 5.51
N SER A 62 7.23 15.25 6.51
CA SER A 62 7.39 16.70 6.60
C SER A 62 8.85 17.13 6.71
N ARG A 63 9.71 16.26 7.24
CA ARG A 63 11.17 16.41 7.26
C ARG A 63 11.81 15.12 6.77
N LEU A 64 12.85 15.25 5.96
CA LEU A 64 13.59 14.09 5.45
C LEU A 64 14.16 13.23 6.60
N GLN A 65 14.64 13.88 7.67
CA GLN A 65 15.15 13.24 8.88
C GLN A 65 14.12 12.30 9.52
N ASP A 66 12.85 12.69 9.55
CA ASP A 66 11.79 11.86 10.15
C ASP A 66 11.57 10.58 9.31
N ARG A 67 11.65 10.68 7.97
CA ARG A 67 11.60 9.51 7.08
C ARG A 67 12.80 8.60 7.31
N GLU A 68 14.01 9.15 7.38
CA GLU A 68 15.23 8.39 7.62
C GLU A 68 15.18 7.66 8.96
N GLU A 69 14.65 8.31 10.02
CA GLU A 69 14.45 7.68 11.32
C GLU A 69 13.45 6.52 11.26
N ILE A 70 12.30 6.71 10.61
CA ILE A 70 11.28 5.67 10.46
C ILE A 70 11.82 4.49 9.65
N VAL A 71 12.42 4.75 8.49
CA VAL A 71 12.99 3.72 7.62
C VAL A 71 14.15 3.02 8.32
N GLY A 72 14.99 3.74 9.07
CA GLY A 72 16.09 3.16 9.85
C GLY A 72 15.64 2.25 11.00
N ARG A 73 14.39 2.37 11.47
CA ARG A 73 13.80 1.44 12.46
C ARG A 73 13.26 0.16 11.83
N ILE A 74 13.10 0.13 10.52
CA ILE A 74 12.58 -1.02 9.79
C ILE A 74 13.76 -1.92 9.42
N ALA A 75 13.88 -3.07 10.07
CA ALA A 75 14.99 -4.01 9.85
C ALA A 75 15.04 -4.56 8.42
N ASN A 76 13.86 -4.79 7.81
CA ASN A 76 13.73 -5.29 6.46
C ASN A 76 12.60 -4.54 5.74
N THR A 77 12.96 -3.57 4.90
CA THR A 77 12.00 -2.73 4.17
C THR A 77 11.18 -3.52 3.17
N GLN A 78 11.75 -4.55 2.54
CA GLN A 78 11.01 -5.40 1.60
C GLN A 78 9.91 -6.19 2.33
N GLU A 79 10.26 -6.82 3.46
CA GLU A 79 9.27 -7.55 4.26
C GLU A 79 8.19 -6.61 4.80
N PHE A 80 8.58 -5.41 5.22
CA PHE A 80 7.63 -4.39 5.64
C PHE A 80 6.67 -4.01 4.50
N ASP A 81 7.18 -3.79 3.29
CA ASP A 81 6.36 -3.48 2.11
C ASP A 81 5.41 -4.63 1.77
N GLU A 82 5.86 -5.88 1.81
CA GLU A 82 5.02 -7.07 1.59
C GLU A 82 3.91 -7.20 2.65
N GLN A 83 4.23 -6.92 3.91
CA GLN A 83 3.26 -6.89 5.01
C GLN A 83 2.27 -5.74 4.82
N LEU A 84 2.74 -4.55 4.44
CA LEU A 84 1.89 -3.39 4.17
C LEU A 84 0.92 -3.65 3.01
N GLN A 85 1.38 -4.29 1.92
CA GLN A 85 0.50 -4.73 0.83
C GLN A 85 -0.58 -5.69 1.35
N THR A 86 -0.22 -6.57 2.29
CA THR A 86 -1.19 -7.46 2.95
C THR A 86 -2.17 -6.70 3.85
N VAL A 87 -1.74 -5.64 4.55
CA VAL A 87 -2.62 -4.79 5.35
C VAL A 87 -3.60 -4.02 4.47
N ILE A 88 -3.19 -3.55 3.30
CA ILE A 88 -4.04 -2.77 2.40
C ILE A 88 -5.01 -3.68 1.62
N PHE A 89 -4.47 -4.68 0.92
CA PHE A 89 -5.21 -5.48 -0.07
C PHE A 89 -5.54 -6.90 0.39
N GLY A 90 -4.96 -7.39 1.49
CA GLY A 90 -5.18 -8.75 1.93
C GLY A 90 -6.65 -9.05 2.24
N ASN A 91 -6.98 -10.33 2.37
CA ASN A 91 -8.35 -10.79 2.64
C ASN A 91 -8.97 -10.20 3.93
N ARG A 92 -8.12 -9.77 4.88
CA ARG A 92 -8.52 -9.05 6.10
C ARG A 92 -8.06 -7.59 6.12
N GLY A 93 -7.57 -7.11 4.99
CA GLY A 93 -7.00 -5.79 4.83
C GLY A 93 -8.04 -4.67 4.87
N LEU A 94 -7.51 -3.44 4.86
CA LEU A 94 -8.27 -2.21 4.98
C LEU A 94 -9.27 -2.00 3.84
N LEU A 95 -8.91 -2.44 2.63
CA LEU A 95 -9.72 -2.26 1.43
C LEU A 95 -10.39 -3.56 0.96
N ARG A 96 -10.45 -4.60 1.82
CA ARG A 96 -10.98 -5.93 1.44
C ARG A 96 -12.35 -5.87 0.75
N HIS A 97 -13.27 -5.06 1.26
CA HIS A 97 -14.64 -4.94 0.74
C HIS A 97 -14.73 -4.14 -0.56
N LYS A 98 -13.70 -3.34 -0.87
CA LYS A 98 -13.62 -2.57 -2.12
C LYS A 98 -13.02 -3.40 -3.24
N PHE A 99 -12.33 -4.48 -2.88
CA PHE A 99 -11.66 -5.39 -3.80
C PHE A 99 -12.29 -6.81 -3.82
N GLU A 100 -13.50 -6.99 -3.25
CA GLU A 100 -14.27 -8.23 -3.38
C GLU A 100 -14.61 -8.47 -4.87
N GLY A 101 -13.79 -9.28 -5.55
CA GLY A 101 -13.86 -9.53 -7.01
C GLY A 101 -12.54 -9.31 -7.77
N PHE A 102 -11.54 -8.70 -7.13
CA PHE A 102 -10.25 -8.31 -7.74
C PHE A 102 -9.16 -9.38 -7.74
N GLY A 103 -9.46 -10.62 -7.33
CA GLY A 103 -8.44 -11.69 -7.24
C GLY A 103 -7.67 -11.93 -8.54
N VAL A 104 -8.28 -11.64 -9.70
CA VAL A 104 -7.63 -11.71 -11.02
C VAL A 104 -6.69 -10.52 -11.26
N LEU A 105 -7.10 -9.30 -10.92
CA LEU A 105 -6.26 -8.09 -11.11
C LEU A 105 -5.07 -8.10 -10.14
N GLU A 106 -5.27 -8.54 -8.91
CA GLU A 106 -4.20 -8.74 -7.91
C GLU A 106 -3.17 -9.77 -8.41
N ALA A 107 -3.62 -10.89 -8.98
CA ALA A 107 -2.74 -11.89 -9.57
C ALA A 107 -1.96 -11.35 -10.78
N VAL A 108 -2.60 -10.57 -11.65
CA VAL A 108 -1.96 -9.92 -12.80
C VAL A 108 -0.94 -8.86 -12.35
N ALA A 109 -1.29 -8.01 -11.39
CA ALA A 109 -0.40 -6.98 -10.86
C ALA A 109 0.82 -7.60 -10.15
N ARG A 110 0.62 -8.62 -9.30
CA ARG A 110 1.72 -9.37 -8.67
C ARG A 110 2.62 -10.05 -9.70
N THR A 111 2.04 -10.55 -10.80
CA THR A 111 2.82 -11.16 -11.90
C THR A 111 3.61 -10.11 -12.67
N ALA A 112 2.99 -8.99 -13.02
CA ALA A 112 3.65 -7.88 -13.70
C ALA A 112 4.80 -7.29 -12.87
N LEU A 113 4.60 -7.09 -11.57
CA LEU A 113 5.61 -6.60 -10.63
C LEU A 113 6.79 -7.57 -10.45
N ARG A 114 6.54 -8.89 -10.49
CA ARG A 114 7.62 -9.89 -10.48
C ARG A 114 8.43 -9.87 -11.77
N VAL A 115 7.77 -9.68 -12.91
CA VAL A 115 8.43 -9.62 -14.23
C VAL A 115 9.28 -8.35 -14.35
N THR A 116 8.81 -7.21 -13.87
CA THR A 116 9.61 -5.96 -13.87
C THR A 116 10.77 -5.99 -12.89
N LYS A 117 10.60 -6.59 -11.70
CA LYS A 117 11.69 -6.79 -10.72
C LYS A 117 12.74 -7.79 -11.22
N ALA A 118 12.36 -8.77 -12.04
CA ALA A 118 13.28 -9.70 -12.70
C ALA A 118 14.06 -9.05 -13.86
N HIS A 119 13.48 -8.04 -14.54
CA HIS A 119 14.13 -7.33 -15.64
C HIS A 119 15.11 -6.22 -15.20
N SER A 120 15.06 -5.79 -13.93
CA SER A 120 15.96 -4.76 -13.37
C SER A 120 17.22 -5.34 -12.71
N GLY A 121 17.44 -6.66 -12.84
CA GLY A 121 18.57 -7.39 -12.25
C GLY A 121 19.48 -8.12 -13.26
N LEU A 122 19.55 -7.66 -14.51
CA LEU A 122 20.54 -8.14 -15.48
C LEU A 122 21.60 -7.05 -15.72
N PRO A 123 22.91 -7.39 -15.67
CA PRO A 123 24.02 -6.44 -15.77
C PRO A 123 24.13 -5.76 -17.14
#